data_AF-A0A8E1QYD3-F1
#
_entry.id   AF-A0A8E1QYD3-F1
#
_cell.length_a   1.000
_cell.length_b   1.000
_cell.length_c   1.000
_cell.angle_alpha   90.00
_cell.angle_beta   90.00
_cell.angle_gamma   90.00
#
_symmetry.space_group_name_H-M   'P 1'
#
loop_
_entity.id
_entity.type
_entity.pdbx_description
1 polymer ?
#
loop_
_entity_poly.entity_id
_entity_poly.type
_entity_poly.pdbx_seq_one_letter_code
_entity_poly.pdbx_strand_id
1 'polypeptide(L)'
;MAAALMAAPVCAQAQAVHETMKVNIERGRIDAVTGIVYSQITSASDNRTLQMTLLVPCTDKPKPAIIYYPGGGFLSAAHDRYVEMRMALAEAGFVVASVEYRTVPDMFPALLVDGKSAVRYLRAHARQFGIDPQRIGVIGDSAGGYLAQMVGVTGGDKEYDQGDYLDQSSDVQAAATIYGISNLMNIGEGYSKEIQDIHASKAVTEALLVHGTAFASYPGASILSDTAKAMKASPMGHIRKGLPPFLIMHGTADALVSPVQSRQLYDALKKADNDVSYVEVEDAGHGDMYWFQQPVIDRVVRWFKEKLAEK
;
A
#
# COMPACT_ATOMS: atom_id res chain seq x y z
N MET A 1 -69.98 -33.41 39.17
CA MET A 1 -68.54 -33.10 39.19
C MET A 1 -68.26 -32.12 38.07
N ALA A 2 -67.41 -31.14 38.34
CA ALA A 2 -67.27 -29.85 37.65
C ALA A 2 -66.99 -29.89 36.13
N ALA A 3 -67.59 -28.93 35.43
CA ALA A 3 -67.16 -28.48 34.11
C ALA A 3 -65.86 -27.67 34.25
N ALA A 4 -64.84 -28.00 33.46
CA ALA A 4 -63.64 -27.18 33.28
C ALA A 4 -63.58 -26.74 31.81
N LEU A 5 -63.93 -25.47 31.55
CA LEU A 5 -63.67 -24.82 30.28
C LEU A 5 -62.16 -24.67 30.10
N MET A 6 -61.64 -25.17 28.97
CA MET A 6 -60.29 -24.86 28.51
C MET A 6 -60.26 -23.40 28.02
N ALA A 7 -59.46 -22.56 28.68
CA ALA A 7 -59.14 -21.22 28.19
C ALA A 7 -58.13 -21.34 27.04
N ALA A 8 -58.48 -20.83 25.86
CA ALA A 8 -57.57 -20.71 24.73
C ALA A 8 -56.46 -19.68 25.05
N PRO A 9 -55.22 -19.88 24.58
CA PRO A 9 -54.15 -18.91 24.79
C PRO A 9 -54.45 -17.63 23.98
N VAL A 10 -54.51 -16.50 24.67
CA VAL A 10 -54.59 -15.17 24.07
C VAL A 10 -53.28 -14.94 23.31
N CYS A 11 -53.35 -14.88 21.98
CA CYS A 11 -52.25 -14.36 21.17
C CYS A 11 -51.99 -12.91 21.58
N ALA A 12 -50.85 -12.65 22.22
CA ALA A 12 -50.37 -11.30 22.44
C ALA A 12 -50.08 -10.66 21.09
N GLN A 13 -50.91 -9.69 20.69
CA GLN A 13 -50.64 -8.84 19.54
C GLN A 13 -49.43 -7.96 19.89
N ALA A 14 -48.33 -8.12 19.17
CA ALA A 14 -47.19 -7.21 19.28
C ALA A 14 -47.66 -5.78 18.95
N GLN A 15 -47.58 -4.88 19.93
CA GLN A 15 -47.89 -3.47 19.72
C GLN A 15 -46.86 -2.88 18.74
N ALA A 16 -47.35 -2.34 17.62
CA ALA A 16 -46.51 -1.59 16.71
C ALA A 16 -46.01 -0.32 17.42
N VAL A 17 -44.69 -0.20 17.57
CA VAL A 17 -44.04 0.98 18.14
C VAL A 17 -43.62 1.90 17.01
N HIS A 18 -44.08 3.16 17.06
CA HIS A 18 -43.59 4.22 16.20
C HIS A 18 -42.59 5.08 17.00
N GLU A 19 -41.35 5.15 16.53
CA GLU A 19 -40.28 5.96 17.11
C GLU A 19 -39.80 7.01 16.10
N THR A 20 -39.52 8.22 16.59
CA THR A 20 -38.85 9.27 15.81
C THR A 20 -37.55 9.62 16.52
N MET A 21 -36.42 9.50 15.82
CA MET A 21 -35.09 9.80 16.33
C MET A 21 -34.53 11.08 15.68
N LYS A 22 -33.96 11.96 16.51
CA LYS A 22 -33.15 13.09 16.04
C LYS A 22 -31.69 12.65 15.93
N VAL A 23 -31.08 12.86 14.76
CA VAL A 23 -29.69 12.49 14.47
C VAL A 23 -28.89 13.73 14.09
N ASN A 24 -27.68 13.86 14.63
CA ASN A 24 -26.70 14.85 14.18
C ASN A 24 -25.77 14.20 13.15
N ILE A 25 -25.50 14.89 12.05
CA ILE A 25 -24.60 14.40 11.00
C ILE A 25 -23.16 14.67 11.44
N GLU A 26 -22.46 13.62 11.88
CA GLU A 26 -21.05 13.69 12.33
C GLU A 26 -20.09 12.99 11.36
N ARG A 27 -20.61 12.10 10.49
CA ARG A 27 -19.82 11.34 9.51
C ARG A 27 -20.47 11.39 8.14
N GLY A 28 -19.64 11.47 7.10
CA GLY A 28 -20.05 11.39 5.71
C GLY A 28 -20.25 9.94 5.23
N ARG A 29 -20.91 9.78 4.08
CA ARG A 29 -21.00 8.48 3.40
C ARG A 29 -19.70 8.19 2.65
N ILE A 30 -19.27 6.93 2.66
CA ILE A 30 -18.13 6.44 1.87
C ILE A 30 -18.66 5.35 0.94
N ASP A 31 -18.44 5.51 -0.36
CA ASP A 31 -18.83 4.53 -1.36
C ASP A 31 -17.61 3.66 -1.71
N ALA A 32 -17.78 2.34 -1.64
CA ALA A 32 -16.76 1.39 -2.08
C ALA A 32 -17.02 0.99 -3.54
N VAL A 33 -16.02 1.19 -4.40
CA VAL A 33 -16.07 0.79 -5.82
C VAL A 33 -14.98 -0.25 -6.05
N THR A 34 -15.39 -1.51 -6.18
CA THR A 34 -14.48 -2.66 -6.29
C THR A 34 -14.33 -3.12 -7.74
N GLY A 35 -13.28 -3.89 -8.03
CA GLY A 35 -13.08 -4.52 -9.34
C GLY A 35 -12.76 -3.53 -10.47
N ILE A 36 -12.23 -2.35 -10.14
CA ILE A 36 -11.82 -1.36 -11.15
C ILE A 36 -10.56 -1.89 -11.83
N VAL A 37 -10.66 -2.20 -13.12
CA VAL A 37 -9.49 -2.55 -13.93
C VAL A 37 -8.75 -1.26 -14.30
N TYR A 38 -7.55 -1.08 -13.75
CA TYR A 38 -6.75 0.12 -13.97
C TYR A 38 -5.60 -0.09 -14.97
N SER A 39 -5.24 -1.35 -15.23
CA SER A 39 -4.21 -1.75 -16.19
C SER A 39 -4.52 -3.13 -16.77
N GLN A 40 -4.11 -3.34 -18.01
CA GLN A 40 -4.22 -4.62 -18.71
C GLN A 40 -2.87 -4.99 -19.32
N ILE A 41 -2.34 -6.16 -18.97
CA ILE A 41 -1.12 -6.73 -19.54
C ILE A 41 -1.54 -7.73 -20.62
N THR A 42 -1.42 -7.30 -21.87
CA THR A 42 -1.74 -8.13 -23.03
C THR A 42 -0.49 -8.82 -23.58
N SER A 43 -0.66 -10.07 -23.97
CA SER A 43 0.33 -10.87 -24.70
C SER A 43 -0.34 -11.59 -25.86
N ALA A 44 0.44 -12.31 -26.68
CA ALA A 44 -0.12 -13.08 -27.79
C ALA A 44 -1.11 -14.18 -27.36
N SER A 45 -1.04 -14.64 -26.10
CA SER A 45 -1.81 -15.78 -25.60
C SER A 45 -2.67 -15.48 -24.37
N ASP A 46 -2.57 -14.29 -23.79
CA ASP A 46 -3.23 -13.96 -22.52
C ASP A 46 -3.49 -12.46 -22.37
N ASN A 47 -4.49 -12.10 -21.57
CA ASN A 47 -4.79 -10.75 -21.12
C ASN A 47 -5.02 -10.74 -19.61
N ARG A 48 -4.00 -10.33 -18.84
CA ARG A 48 -4.08 -10.20 -17.39
C ARG A 48 -4.52 -8.79 -17.01
N THR A 49 -5.67 -8.67 -16.36
CA THR A 49 -6.13 -7.40 -15.78
C THR A 49 -5.54 -7.20 -14.39
N LEU A 50 -5.19 -5.97 -14.03
CA LEU A 50 -4.89 -5.59 -12.65
C LEU A 50 -6.02 -4.71 -12.10
N GLN A 51 -6.45 -5.02 -10.88
CA GLN A 51 -7.60 -4.40 -10.26
C GLN A 51 -7.26 -3.49 -9.08
N MET A 52 -8.17 -2.57 -8.77
CA MET A 52 -8.15 -1.79 -7.55
C MET A 52 -9.54 -1.69 -6.91
N THR A 53 -9.54 -1.46 -5.60
CA THR A 53 -10.72 -1.10 -4.83
C THR A 53 -10.58 0.35 -4.37
N LEU A 54 -11.55 1.20 -4.72
CA LEU A 54 -11.64 2.59 -4.25
C LEU A 54 -12.59 2.71 -3.07
N LEU A 55 -12.20 3.49 -2.07
CA LEU A 55 -13.08 4.08 -1.06
C LEU A 55 -13.20 5.57 -1.36
N VAL A 56 -14.42 6.02 -1.65
CA VAL A 56 -14.69 7.39 -2.10
C VAL A 56 -15.59 8.11 -1.09
N PRO A 57 -15.06 9.03 -0.29
CA PRO A 57 -15.87 9.88 0.57
C PRO A 57 -16.77 10.81 -0.26
N CYS A 58 -18.07 10.78 0.01
CA CYS A 58 -19.08 11.60 -0.65
C CYS A 58 -19.00 13.04 -0.14
N THR A 59 -18.29 13.90 -0.87
CA THR A 59 -18.14 15.33 -0.57
C THR A 59 -18.23 16.15 -1.85
N ASP A 60 -18.63 17.42 -1.73
CA ASP A 60 -18.81 18.33 -2.87
C ASP A 60 -17.49 18.91 -3.43
N LYS A 61 -16.36 18.61 -2.79
CA LYS A 61 -15.04 19.15 -3.17
C LYS A 61 -14.12 18.06 -3.71
N PRO A 62 -13.20 18.41 -4.64
CA PRO A 62 -12.08 17.55 -4.99
C PRO A 62 -11.26 17.20 -3.74
N LYS A 63 -10.92 15.91 -3.60
CA LYS A 63 -10.26 15.33 -2.42
C LYS A 63 -8.83 14.93 -2.75
N PRO A 64 -7.88 15.02 -1.79
CA PRO A 64 -6.61 14.34 -1.95
C PRO A 64 -6.84 12.82 -2.05
N ALA A 65 -5.95 12.12 -2.75
CA ALA A 65 -6.00 10.66 -2.89
C ALA A 65 -4.80 9.97 -2.27
N ILE A 66 -5.00 8.76 -1.76
CA ILE A 66 -3.95 7.89 -1.25
C ILE A 66 -4.05 6.55 -1.96
N ILE A 67 -2.94 6.10 -2.53
CA ILE A 67 -2.82 4.74 -3.07
C ILE A 67 -2.18 3.86 -2.01
N TYR A 68 -2.86 2.76 -1.67
CA TYR A 68 -2.38 1.73 -0.76
C TYR A 68 -1.87 0.53 -1.56
N TYR A 69 -0.59 0.20 -1.40
CA TYR A 69 0.01 -1.01 -1.93
C TYR A 69 0.07 -2.08 -0.83
N PRO A 70 -0.71 -3.16 -0.92
CA PRO A 70 -0.70 -4.21 0.09
C PRO A 70 0.60 -5.02 0.04
N GLY A 71 1.07 -5.46 1.20
CA GLY A 71 2.14 -6.44 1.33
C GLY A 71 1.70 -7.85 0.89
N GLY A 72 2.71 -8.70 0.66
CA GLY A 72 2.51 -10.07 0.22
C GLY A 72 3.78 -10.80 -0.20
N GLY A 73 4.94 -10.37 0.32
CA GLY A 73 6.24 -11.00 0.08
C GLY A 73 6.67 -11.07 -1.38
N PHE A 74 6.18 -10.16 -2.23
CA PHE A 74 6.30 -10.21 -3.70
C PHE A 74 5.66 -11.43 -4.36
N LEU A 75 4.79 -12.16 -3.65
CA LEU A 75 4.06 -13.34 -4.15
C LEU A 75 2.58 -13.04 -4.36
N SER A 76 2.02 -12.07 -3.63
CA SER A 76 0.64 -11.64 -3.75
C SER A 76 0.50 -10.12 -3.53
N ALA A 77 -0.59 -9.55 -4.06
CA ALA A 77 -0.95 -8.15 -3.88
C ALA A 77 -2.47 -8.04 -3.63
N ALA A 78 -2.93 -8.59 -2.50
CA ALA A 78 -4.35 -8.70 -2.19
C ALA A 78 -4.96 -7.33 -1.84
N HIS A 79 -5.54 -6.65 -2.85
CA HIS A 79 -6.04 -5.28 -2.72
C HIS A 79 -7.21 -5.11 -1.73
N ASP A 80 -7.86 -6.18 -1.27
CA ASP A 80 -8.96 -6.10 -0.32
C ASP A 80 -8.54 -6.19 1.16
N ARG A 81 -7.25 -6.34 1.48
CA ARG A 81 -6.74 -6.42 2.86
C ARG A 81 -6.57 -5.04 3.51
N TYR A 82 -6.26 -5.02 4.81
CA TYR A 82 -5.93 -3.80 5.60
C TYR A 82 -7.01 -2.71 5.55
N VAL A 83 -8.27 -3.11 5.74
CA VAL A 83 -9.42 -2.23 5.60
C VAL A 83 -9.45 -1.13 6.68
N GLU A 84 -8.87 -1.38 7.86
CA GLU A 84 -8.85 -0.47 9.00
C GLU A 84 -8.13 0.84 8.65
N MET A 85 -6.89 0.74 8.15
CA MET A 85 -6.11 1.92 7.71
C MET A 85 -6.80 2.60 6.52
N ARG A 86 -7.28 1.82 5.55
CA ARG A 86 -7.92 2.38 4.34
C ARG A 86 -9.20 3.14 4.68
N MET A 87 -10.04 2.59 5.56
CA MET A 87 -11.25 3.25 6.03
C MET A 87 -10.94 4.48 6.86
N ALA A 88 -9.95 4.44 7.75
CA ALA A 88 -9.57 5.62 8.53
C ALA A 88 -9.06 6.77 7.65
N LEU A 89 -8.30 6.46 6.59
CA LEU A 89 -7.91 7.44 5.57
C LEU A 89 -9.15 7.96 4.81
N ALA A 90 -10.09 7.10 4.42
CA ALA A 90 -11.32 7.55 3.77
C ALA A 90 -12.18 8.45 4.68
N GLU A 91 -12.36 8.08 5.94
CA GLU A 91 -13.04 8.88 6.97
C GLU A 91 -12.34 10.23 7.21
N ALA A 92 -11.03 10.28 7.02
CA ALA A 92 -10.26 11.52 7.09
C ALA A 92 -10.37 12.41 5.84
N GLY A 93 -11.13 11.99 4.82
CA GLY A 93 -11.46 12.77 3.62
C GLY A 93 -10.62 12.46 2.40
N PHE A 94 -9.84 11.37 2.41
CA PHE A 94 -9.05 10.94 1.25
C PHE A 94 -9.86 9.99 0.36
N VAL A 95 -9.70 10.10 -0.96
CA VAL A 95 -10.05 8.95 -1.83
C VAL A 95 -8.94 7.91 -1.68
N VAL A 96 -9.28 6.67 -1.32
CA VAL A 96 -8.28 5.63 -1.04
C VAL A 96 -8.38 4.52 -2.08
N ALA A 97 -7.32 4.33 -2.86
CA ALA A 97 -7.22 3.26 -3.85
C ALA A 97 -6.31 2.15 -3.33
N SER A 98 -6.82 0.95 -3.12
CA SER A 98 -5.99 -0.22 -2.82
C SER A 98 -5.73 -0.98 -4.11
N VAL A 99 -4.46 -1.28 -4.43
CA VAL A 99 -4.04 -1.66 -5.78
C VAL A 99 -3.40 -3.05 -5.80
N GLU A 100 -3.89 -3.92 -6.68
CA GLU A 100 -3.18 -5.14 -7.08
C GLU A 100 -2.08 -4.77 -8.07
N TYR A 101 -0.91 -5.40 -7.95
CA TYR A 101 0.22 -5.23 -8.85
C TYR A 101 0.82 -6.60 -9.19
N ARG A 102 1.56 -6.70 -10.31
CA ARG A 102 2.24 -7.94 -10.68
C ARG A 102 3.27 -8.32 -9.64
N THR A 103 3.32 -9.60 -9.34
CA THR A 103 4.22 -10.24 -8.37
C THR A 103 5.07 -11.27 -9.08
N VAL A 104 6.08 -11.84 -8.40
CA VAL A 104 6.84 -12.97 -8.92
C VAL A 104 5.85 -14.04 -9.44
N PRO A 105 6.00 -14.52 -10.70
CA PRO A 105 7.22 -14.56 -11.50
C PRO A 105 7.51 -13.33 -12.39
N ASP A 106 6.68 -12.29 -12.40
CA ASP A 106 6.99 -11.06 -13.10
C ASP A 106 8.21 -10.38 -12.45
N MET A 107 9.24 -10.09 -13.24
CA MET A 107 10.47 -9.45 -12.76
C MET A 107 10.31 -7.94 -12.61
N PHE A 108 11.15 -7.32 -11.78
CA PHE A 108 11.38 -5.88 -11.80
C PHE A 108 11.72 -5.41 -13.24
N PRO A 109 11.11 -4.33 -13.76
CA PRO A 109 10.32 -3.32 -13.05
C PRO A 109 8.78 -3.50 -13.08
N ALA A 110 8.24 -4.69 -13.36
CA ALA A 110 6.80 -4.90 -13.57
C ALA A 110 5.91 -4.29 -12.48
N LEU A 111 6.15 -4.61 -11.20
CA LEU A 111 5.41 -4.04 -10.08
C LEU A 111 5.51 -2.51 -9.96
N LEU A 112 6.67 -1.93 -10.31
CA LEU A 112 6.87 -0.48 -10.28
C LEU A 112 6.09 0.21 -11.40
N VAL A 113 6.12 -0.39 -12.61
CA VAL A 113 5.30 0.04 -13.74
C VAL A 113 3.82 0.03 -13.34
N ASP A 114 3.37 -1.01 -12.64
CA ASP A 114 1.98 -1.14 -12.20
C ASP A 114 1.61 -0.09 -11.15
N GLY A 115 2.44 0.10 -10.12
CA GLY A 115 2.23 1.15 -9.12
C GLY A 115 2.18 2.56 -9.73
N LYS A 116 3.10 2.88 -10.64
CA LYS A 116 3.06 4.16 -11.38
C LYS A 116 1.83 4.28 -12.28
N SER A 117 1.40 3.19 -12.90
CA SER A 117 0.18 3.15 -13.72
C SER A 117 -1.07 3.45 -12.89
N ALA A 118 -1.15 2.97 -11.64
CA ALA A 118 -2.24 3.31 -10.74
C ALA A 118 -2.27 4.82 -10.40
N VAL A 119 -1.11 5.45 -10.21
CA VAL A 119 -1.02 6.92 -10.03
C VAL A 119 -1.59 7.65 -11.25
N ARG A 120 -1.15 7.26 -12.45
CA ARG A 120 -1.63 7.89 -13.70
C ARG A 120 -3.12 7.64 -13.94
N TYR A 121 -3.61 6.45 -13.62
CA TYR A 121 -5.03 6.10 -13.70
C TYR A 121 -5.89 7.02 -12.82
N LEU A 122 -5.52 7.22 -11.55
CA LEU A 122 -6.25 8.13 -10.67
C LEU A 122 -6.23 9.59 -11.16
N ARG A 123 -5.10 10.05 -11.74
CA ARG A 123 -5.03 11.39 -12.35
C ARG A 123 -5.94 11.52 -13.56
N ALA A 124 -5.90 10.56 -14.47
CA ALA A 124 -6.73 10.56 -15.67
C ALA A 124 -8.24 10.54 -15.34
N HIS A 125 -8.62 9.86 -14.26
CA HIS A 125 -10.01 9.73 -13.81
C HIS A 125 -10.36 10.64 -12.63
N ALA A 126 -9.56 11.67 -12.36
CA ALA A 126 -9.70 12.49 -11.17
C ALA A 126 -11.10 13.13 -11.07
N ARG A 127 -11.65 13.62 -12.20
CA ARG A 127 -13.02 14.16 -12.26
C ARG A 127 -14.09 13.13 -11.90
N GLN A 128 -13.92 11.87 -12.31
CA GLN A 128 -14.89 10.80 -12.06
C GLN A 128 -14.95 10.44 -10.58
N PHE A 129 -13.81 10.40 -9.90
CA PHE A 129 -13.71 9.99 -8.50
C PHE A 129 -13.68 11.19 -7.53
N GLY A 130 -13.80 12.42 -8.04
CA GLY A 130 -13.72 13.64 -7.23
C GLY A 130 -12.37 13.82 -6.55
N ILE A 131 -11.28 13.48 -7.25
CA ILE A 131 -9.89 13.59 -6.79
C ILE A 131 -9.32 14.94 -7.25
N ASP A 132 -8.48 15.54 -6.42
CA ASP A 132 -7.55 16.59 -6.80
C ASP A 132 -6.25 15.93 -7.32
N PRO A 133 -5.96 16.00 -8.64
CA PRO A 133 -4.83 15.29 -9.24
C PRO A 133 -3.46 15.82 -8.80
N GLN A 134 -3.41 16.99 -8.13
CA GLN A 134 -2.19 17.58 -7.58
C GLN A 134 -1.88 17.09 -6.17
N ARG A 135 -2.74 16.28 -5.56
CA ARG A 135 -2.59 15.82 -4.17
C ARG A 135 -2.76 14.31 -4.06
N ILE A 136 -1.77 13.57 -4.56
CA ILE A 136 -1.75 12.11 -4.52
C ILE A 136 -0.57 11.63 -3.67
N GLY A 137 -0.88 10.89 -2.60
CA GLY A 137 0.11 10.18 -1.79
C GLY A 137 0.09 8.67 -2.04
N VAL A 138 1.14 7.99 -1.58
CA VAL A 138 1.22 6.52 -1.57
C VAL A 138 1.57 6.01 -0.19
N ILE A 139 1.05 4.84 0.17
CA ILE A 139 1.45 4.08 1.34
C ILE A 139 1.50 2.60 1.00
N GLY A 140 2.32 1.82 1.70
CA GLY A 140 2.22 0.38 1.66
C GLY A 140 2.95 -0.29 2.82
N ASP A 141 2.63 -1.57 3.01
CA ASP A 141 3.21 -2.44 4.03
C ASP A 141 4.14 -3.49 3.40
N SER A 142 5.27 -3.81 4.04
CA SER A 142 6.18 -4.88 3.59
C SER A 142 6.61 -4.73 2.11
N ALA A 143 6.32 -5.71 1.25
CA ALA A 143 6.52 -5.63 -0.20
C ALA A 143 5.77 -4.46 -0.88
N GLY A 144 4.59 -4.10 -0.38
CA GLY A 144 3.86 -2.90 -0.78
C GLY A 144 4.53 -1.62 -0.26
N GLY A 145 5.17 -1.70 0.91
CA GLY A 145 6.02 -0.63 1.45
C GLY A 145 7.24 -0.39 0.57
N TYR A 146 7.88 -1.44 0.05
CA TYR A 146 8.89 -1.35 -0.99
C TYR A 146 8.35 -0.63 -2.23
N LEU A 147 7.15 -0.98 -2.70
CA LEU A 147 6.57 -0.36 -3.88
C LEU A 147 6.25 1.13 -3.65
N ALA A 148 5.71 1.48 -2.48
CA ALA A 148 5.49 2.87 -2.09
C ALA A 148 6.79 3.68 -2.07
N GLN A 149 7.88 3.08 -1.53
CA GLN A 149 9.20 3.68 -1.56
C GLN A 149 9.69 3.89 -2.99
N MET A 150 9.66 2.85 -3.83
CA MET A 150 10.08 2.92 -5.23
C MET A 150 9.32 3.99 -6.02
N VAL A 151 7.99 4.05 -5.89
CA VAL A 151 7.18 5.10 -6.53
C VAL A 151 7.60 6.49 -6.05
N GLY A 152 7.83 6.66 -4.75
CA GLY A 152 8.27 7.95 -4.19
C GLY A 152 9.66 8.39 -4.66
N VAL A 153 10.63 7.49 -4.71
CA VAL A 153 12.03 7.83 -5.08
C VAL A 153 12.26 7.93 -6.59
N THR A 154 11.38 7.36 -7.41
CA THR A 154 11.49 7.38 -8.88
C THR A 154 10.59 8.40 -9.56
N GLY A 155 10.08 9.40 -8.83
CA GLY A 155 9.37 10.54 -9.42
C GLY A 155 10.22 11.23 -10.50
N GLY A 156 9.61 11.61 -11.61
CA GLY A 156 10.26 12.20 -12.79
C GLY A 156 11.01 11.20 -13.67
N ASP A 157 11.23 9.95 -13.23
CA ASP A 157 11.88 8.92 -14.03
C ASP A 157 10.87 8.25 -14.98
N LYS A 158 11.02 8.57 -16.27
CA LYS A 158 10.18 8.08 -17.37
C LYS A 158 10.50 6.66 -17.80
N GLU A 159 11.62 6.07 -17.35
CA GLU A 159 11.95 4.67 -17.67
C GLU A 159 10.85 3.69 -17.20
N TYR A 160 10.21 4.02 -16.08
CA TYR A 160 9.17 3.20 -15.45
C TYR A 160 7.74 3.65 -15.80
N ASP A 161 7.58 4.67 -16.64
CA ASP A 161 6.27 5.10 -17.14
C ASP A 161 5.92 4.31 -18.42
N GLN A 162 5.24 3.18 -18.23
CA GLN A 162 4.82 2.29 -19.32
C GLN A 162 3.32 1.96 -19.20
N GLY A 163 2.68 1.62 -20.32
CA GLY A 163 1.25 1.33 -20.39
C GLY A 163 0.41 2.56 -20.72
N ASP A 164 -0.76 2.68 -20.10
CA ASP A 164 -1.74 3.72 -20.42
C ASP A 164 -1.48 5.04 -19.67
N TYR A 165 -2.18 6.10 -20.13
CA TYR A 165 -2.22 7.44 -19.54
C TYR A 165 -0.85 8.11 -19.38
N LEU A 166 0.05 7.91 -20.36
CA LEU A 166 1.43 8.45 -20.32
C LEU A 166 1.49 9.98 -20.43
N ASP A 167 0.39 10.62 -20.80
CA ASP A 167 0.20 12.07 -20.74
C ASP A 167 0.02 12.59 -19.30
N GLN A 168 -0.28 11.70 -18.35
CA GLN A 168 -0.38 12.01 -16.93
C GLN A 168 0.96 11.78 -16.23
N SER A 169 1.30 12.63 -15.26
CA SER A 169 2.45 12.38 -14.39
C SER A 169 2.21 11.14 -13.51
N SER A 170 3.26 10.38 -13.17
CA SER A 170 3.24 9.33 -12.15
C SER A 170 3.80 9.81 -10.79
N ASP A 171 4.15 11.09 -10.66
CA ASP A 171 4.80 11.61 -9.46
C ASP A 171 3.84 11.61 -8.27
N VAL A 172 4.33 11.50 -7.05
CA VAL A 172 3.49 11.53 -5.85
C VAL A 172 3.94 12.67 -4.95
N GLN A 173 3.01 13.24 -4.19
CA GLN A 173 3.26 14.37 -3.31
C GLN A 173 3.62 13.96 -1.88
N ALA A 174 3.46 12.69 -1.52
CA ALA A 174 3.84 12.12 -0.23
C ALA A 174 4.00 10.60 -0.34
N ALA A 175 5.00 10.02 0.33
CA ALA A 175 5.20 8.58 0.38
C ALA A 175 5.34 8.07 1.82
N ALA A 176 4.49 7.13 2.24
CA ALA A 176 4.60 6.45 3.52
C ALA A 176 4.97 4.98 3.32
N THR A 177 5.74 4.42 4.25
CA THR A 177 6.12 3.01 4.23
C THR A 177 6.05 2.43 5.63
N ILE A 178 5.39 1.28 5.74
CA ILE A 178 5.28 0.50 6.97
C ILE A 178 6.12 -0.77 6.78
N TYR A 179 7.21 -0.90 7.55
CA TYR A 179 8.21 -1.99 7.50
C TYR A 179 8.59 -2.43 6.08
N GLY A 180 8.72 -1.45 5.16
CA GLY A 180 9.04 -1.71 3.77
C GLY A 180 10.53 -1.99 3.55
N ILE A 181 10.82 -2.78 2.52
CA ILE A 181 12.17 -3.15 2.10
C ILE A 181 12.79 -2.00 1.29
N SER A 182 13.98 -1.51 1.69
CA SER A 182 14.66 -0.38 1.07
C SER A 182 15.91 -0.79 0.27
N ASN A 183 16.51 -1.92 0.62
CA ASN A 183 17.63 -2.53 -0.07
C ASN A 183 17.47 -4.06 -0.11
N LEU A 184 17.24 -4.57 -1.32
CA LEU A 184 16.97 -5.99 -1.55
C LEU A 184 18.18 -6.89 -1.20
N MET A 185 19.39 -6.34 -1.13
CA MET A 185 20.61 -7.12 -0.88
C MET A 185 20.85 -7.45 0.59
N ASN A 186 20.16 -6.78 1.52
CA ASN A 186 20.48 -6.85 2.96
C ASN A 186 19.22 -6.85 3.86
N ILE A 187 18.13 -7.47 3.40
CA ILE A 187 16.85 -7.52 4.14
C ILE A 187 17.03 -8.07 5.58
N GLY A 188 17.87 -9.09 5.74
CA GLY A 188 18.18 -9.71 7.04
C GLY A 188 19.35 -9.08 7.82
N GLU A 189 19.84 -7.89 7.45
CA GLU A 189 20.96 -7.25 8.15
C GLU A 189 20.68 -7.05 9.64
N GLY A 190 21.61 -7.45 10.51
CA GLY A 190 21.42 -7.37 11.97
C GLY A 190 20.72 -8.58 12.59
N TYR A 191 20.26 -9.54 11.78
CA TYR A 191 19.82 -10.85 12.25
C TYR A 191 20.96 -11.88 12.23
N SER A 192 20.66 -13.13 12.63
CA SER A 192 21.63 -14.21 12.66
C SER A 192 22.19 -14.54 11.27
N LYS A 193 23.35 -15.20 11.23
CA LYS A 193 24.00 -15.57 9.97
C LYS A 193 23.12 -16.49 9.13
N GLU A 194 22.37 -17.37 9.78
CA GLU A 194 21.45 -18.31 9.14
C GLU A 194 20.33 -17.59 8.40
N ILE A 195 19.76 -16.53 9.00
CA ILE A 195 18.74 -15.70 8.35
C ILE A 195 19.35 -14.95 7.15
N GLN A 196 20.55 -14.40 7.31
CA GLN A 196 21.24 -13.73 6.20
C GLN A 196 21.56 -14.70 5.04
N ASP A 197 21.89 -15.96 5.34
CA ASP A 197 22.11 -17.00 4.32
C ASP A 197 20.84 -17.38 3.57
N ILE A 198 19.68 -17.34 4.23
CA ILE A 198 18.38 -17.53 3.56
C ILE A 198 18.18 -16.41 2.52
N HIS A 199 18.36 -15.15 2.91
CA HIS A 199 18.26 -13.99 2.01
C HIS A 199 19.32 -13.98 0.89
N ALA A 200 20.45 -14.66 1.08
CA ALA A 200 21.44 -14.84 0.03
C ALA A 200 21.09 -15.99 -0.95
N SER A 201 20.08 -16.81 -0.65
CA SER A 201 19.69 -17.94 -1.51
C SER A 201 19.11 -17.48 -2.85
N LYS A 202 19.03 -18.39 -3.82
CA LYS A 202 18.44 -18.12 -5.14
C LYS A 202 16.90 -18.20 -5.15
N ALA A 203 16.32 -18.71 -4.06
CA ALA A 203 14.90 -19.06 -3.99
C ALA A 203 14.06 -17.99 -3.27
N VAL A 204 14.71 -17.03 -2.60
CA VAL A 204 14.00 -15.93 -1.93
C VAL A 204 13.39 -14.98 -2.94
N THR A 205 12.29 -14.33 -2.56
CA THR A 205 11.42 -13.61 -3.49
C THR A 205 12.07 -12.35 -4.04
N GLU A 206 12.97 -11.70 -3.29
CA GLU A 206 13.81 -10.61 -3.79
C GLU A 206 14.75 -11.05 -4.91
N ALA A 207 15.30 -12.28 -4.84
CA ALA A 207 16.13 -12.83 -5.90
C ALA A 207 15.29 -13.16 -7.13
N LEU A 208 14.11 -13.77 -6.95
CA LEU A 208 13.19 -14.08 -8.04
C LEU A 208 12.65 -12.81 -8.72
N LEU A 209 12.41 -11.75 -7.95
CA LEU A 209 11.97 -10.45 -8.46
C LEU A 209 13.02 -9.82 -9.38
N VAL A 210 14.30 -9.92 -9.03
CA VAL A 210 15.39 -9.27 -9.79
C VAL A 210 15.91 -10.17 -10.91
N HIS A 211 15.97 -11.47 -10.69
CA HIS A 211 16.68 -12.41 -11.55
C HIS A 211 15.77 -13.42 -12.26
N GLY A 212 14.48 -13.43 -11.93
CA GLY A 212 13.51 -14.36 -12.50
C GLY A 212 13.58 -15.74 -11.84
N THR A 213 12.58 -16.56 -12.14
CA THR A 213 12.49 -17.93 -11.67
C THR A 213 13.47 -18.85 -12.42
N ALA A 214 13.99 -19.86 -11.72
CA ALA A 214 14.76 -20.92 -12.37
C ALA A 214 13.84 -21.64 -13.38
N PHE A 215 14.28 -21.72 -14.64
CA PHE A 215 13.51 -22.34 -15.72
C PHE A 215 14.42 -22.79 -16.86
N ALA A 216 14.11 -23.96 -17.44
CA ALA A 216 14.90 -24.59 -18.50
C ALA A 216 16.40 -24.64 -18.15
N SER A 217 17.25 -23.93 -18.90
CA SER A 217 18.70 -23.90 -18.69
C SER A 217 19.18 -22.85 -17.69
N TYR A 218 18.27 -22.05 -17.10
CA TYR A 218 18.60 -21.02 -16.14
C TYR A 218 18.42 -21.53 -14.70
N PRO A 219 19.50 -21.68 -13.91
CA PRO A 219 19.43 -22.28 -12.57
C PRO A 219 19.02 -21.28 -11.47
N GLY A 220 18.60 -20.07 -11.83
CA GLY A 220 18.39 -18.97 -10.89
C GLY A 220 19.70 -18.34 -10.42
N ALA A 221 19.57 -17.16 -9.82
CA ALA A 221 20.69 -16.38 -9.30
C ALA A 221 20.34 -15.79 -7.93
N SER A 222 21.36 -15.61 -7.09
CA SER A 222 21.22 -14.94 -5.79
C SER A 222 21.04 -13.44 -6.04
N ILE A 223 20.34 -12.75 -5.13
CA ILE A 223 20.25 -11.28 -5.16
C ILE A 223 21.62 -10.59 -5.12
N LEU A 224 22.65 -11.27 -4.62
CA LEU A 224 24.03 -10.78 -4.54
C LEU A 224 24.85 -11.02 -5.82
N SER A 225 24.28 -11.68 -6.83
CA SER A 225 25.00 -12.04 -8.06
C SER A 225 25.20 -10.88 -9.03
N ASP A 226 24.33 -9.88 -8.98
CA ASP A 226 24.42 -8.63 -9.76
C ASP A 226 23.96 -7.47 -8.87
N THR A 227 24.91 -6.91 -8.13
CA THR A 227 24.64 -5.84 -7.15
C THR A 227 24.15 -4.55 -7.82
N ALA A 228 24.55 -4.29 -9.06
CA ALA A 228 24.09 -3.13 -9.81
C ALA A 228 22.60 -3.28 -10.18
N LYS A 229 22.20 -4.46 -10.65
CA LYS A 229 20.79 -4.77 -10.95
C LYS A 229 19.93 -4.77 -9.68
N ALA A 230 20.43 -5.37 -8.60
CA ALA A 230 19.75 -5.38 -7.30
C ALA A 230 19.58 -3.97 -6.72
N MET A 231 20.61 -3.11 -6.86
CA MET A 231 20.54 -1.71 -6.42
C MET A 231 19.59 -0.88 -7.29
N LYS A 232 19.55 -1.11 -8.62
CA LYS A 232 18.55 -0.48 -9.50
C LYS A 232 17.12 -0.91 -9.12
N ALA A 233 16.94 -2.13 -8.64
CA ALA A 233 15.68 -2.61 -8.11
C ALA A 233 15.46 -2.25 -6.63
N SER A 234 16.31 -1.46 -5.98
CA SER A 234 16.19 -1.09 -4.56
C SER A 234 15.94 0.41 -4.41
N PRO A 235 15.02 0.86 -3.51
CA PRO A 235 14.81 2.28 -3.24
C PRO A 235 16.10 3.06 -2.94
N MET A 236 17.03 2.44 -2.22
CA MET A 236 18.35 3.02 -1.90
C MET A 236 19.17 3.46 -3.12
N GLY A 237 18.94 2.85 -4.30
CA GLY A 237 19.64 3.19 -5.54
C GLY A 237 19.17 4.49 -6.21
N HIS A 238 18.05 5.07 -5.75
CA HIS A 238 17.38 6.20 -6.39
C HIS A 238 17.32 7.46 -5.52
N ILE A 239 17.91 7.42 -4.33
CA ILE A 239 17.87 8.53 -3.38
C ILE A 239 18.65 9.72 -3.95
N ARG A 240 17.94 10.85 -4.05
CA ARG A 240 18.46 12.15 -4.51
C ARG A 240 17.73 13.27 -3.78
N LYS A 241 18.18 14.50 -3.93
CA LYS A 241 17.46 15.68 -3.42
C LYS A 241 16.18 15.92 -4.23
N GLY A 242 15.17 16.52 -3.59
CA GLY A 242 13.92 16.93 -4.24
C GLY A 242 12.92 15.79 -4.42
N LEU A 243 13.00 14.76 -3.56
CA LEU A 243 11.98 13.73 -3.44
C LEU A 243 10.80 14.23 -2.60
N PRO A 244 9.60 13.65 -2.75
CA PRO A 244 8.46 14.00 -1.90
C PRO A 244 8.77 13.71 -0.41
N PRO A 245 8.02 14.30 0.53
CA PRO A 245 8.14 13.96 1.94
C PRO A 245 7.88 12.47 2.19
N PHE A 246 8.68 11.88 3.09
CA PHE A 246 8.57 10.47 3.49
C PHE A 246 8.13 10.29 4.94
N LEU A 247 7.24 9.33 5.19
CA LEU A 247 6.98 8.75 6.51
C LEU A 247 7.44 7.30 6.51
N ILE A 248 8.36 6.96 7.40
CA ILE A 248 8.89 5.61 7.57
C ILE A 248 8.45 5.13 8.94
N MET A 249 7.78 3.98 9.00
CA MET A 249 7.37 3.34 10.24
C MET A 249 7.88 1.91 10.28
N HIS A 250 8.48 1.47 11.39
CA HIS A 250 9.01 0.10 11.51
C HIS A 250 8.84 -0.44 12.93
N GLY A 251 8.54 -1.73 13.06
CA GLY A 251 8.40 -2.38 14.35
C GLY A 251 9.76 -2.74 14.95
N THR A 252 9.95 -2.51 16.24
CA THR A 252 11.24 -2.81 16.90
C THR A 252 11.49 -4.32 17.06
N ALA A 253 10.42 -5.13 17.04
CA ALA A 253 10.47 -6.58 17.14
C ALA A 253 10.22 -7.28 15.79
N ASP A 254 10.29 -6.55 14.67
CA ASP A 254 10.23 -7.17 13.34
C ASP A 254 11.37 -8.20 13.23
N ALA A 255 11.01 -9.42 12.85
CA ALA A 255 11.92 -10.55 12.69
C ALA A 255 11.96 -11.07 11.25
N LEU A 256 11.23 -10.43 10.33
CA LEU A 256 11.17 -10.80 8.91
C LEU A 256 11.90 -9.79 8.04
N VAL A 257 11.66 -8.50 8.25
CA VAL A 257 12.38 -7.42 7.58
C VAL A 257 13.13 -6.65 8.64
N SER A 258 14.45 -6.56 8.51
CA SER A 258 15.25 -5.89 9.52
C SER A 258 14.85 -4.41 9.66
N PRO A 259 14.67 -3.90 10.89
CA PRO A 259 14.53 -2.47 11.13
C PRO A 259 15.71 -1.63 10.61
N VAL A 260 16.87 -2.27 10.36
CA VAL A 260 18.01 -1.64 9.67
C VAL A 260 17.60 -1.09 8.30
N GLN A 261 16.67 -1.73 7.58
CA GLN A 261 16.16 -1.26 6.29
C GLN A 261 15.57 0.16 6.40
N SER A 262 14.73 0.40 7.41
CA SER A 262 14.09 1.70 7.61
C SER A 262 15.07 2.75 8.14
N ARG A 263 16.01 2.36 9.01
CA ARG A 263 17.08 3.28 9.46
C ARG A 263 17.97 3.74 8.31
N GLN A 264 18.41 2.81 7.46
CA GLN A 264 19.23 3.13 6.28
C GLN A 264 18.50 4.09 5.32
N LEU A 265 17.21 3.84 5.06
CA LEU A 265 16.39 4.72 4.23
C LEU A 265 16.25 6.13 4.84
N TYR A 266 15.96 6.21 6.14
CA TYR A 266 15.85 7.48 6.87
C TYR A 266 17.15 8.29 6.77
N ASP A 267 18.29 7.66 7.09
CA ASP A 267 19.59 8.32 7.08
C ASP A 267 19.98 8.80 5.68
N ALA A 268 19.70 8.00 4.65
CA ALA A 268 19.99 8.37 3.27
C ALA A 268 19.11 9.51 2.76
N LEU A 269 17.80 9.48 3.03
CA LEU A 269 16.88 10.57 2.67
C LEU A 269 17.25 11.87 3.38
N LYS A 270 17.56 11.80 4.67
CA LYS A 270 18.00 12.94 5.48
C LYS A 270 19.32 13.51 4.97
N LYS A 271 20.31 12.65 4.68
CA LYS A 271 21.60 13.06 4.12
C LYS A 271 21.46 13.73 2.75
N ALA A 272 20.46 13.33 1.96
CA ALA A 272 20.13 13.94 0.67
C ALA A 272 19.23 15.20 0.79
N ASP A 273 18.98 15.72 2.00
CA ASP A 273 18.23 16.95 2.25
C ASP A 273 16.75 16.86 1.79
N ASN A 274 16.11 15.72 2.05
CA ASN A 274 14.67 15.52 1.86
C ASN A 274 13.89 15.58 3.18
N ASP A 275 12.61 15.93 3.11
CA ASP A 275 11.69 15.87 4.26
C ASP A 275 11.39 14.40 4.59
N VAL A 276 11.80 13.95 5.78
CA VAL A 276 11.61 12.56 6.21
C VAL A 276 11.32 12.47 7.70
N SER A 277 10.28 11.72 8.05
CA SER A 277 9.92 11.33 9.41
C SER A 277 10.14 9.83 9.59
N TYR A 278 10.75 9.43 10.71
CA TYR A 278 10.93 8.02 11.09
C TYR A 278 10.28 7.75 12.45
N VAL A 279 9.52 6.66 12.55
CA VAL A 279 8.82 6.22 13.76
C VAL A 279 9.09 4.74 13.98
N GLU A 280 9.62 4.40 15.14
CA GLU A 280 9.69 3.02 15.61
C GLU A 280 8.45 2.70 16.45
N VAL A 281 7.81 1.57 16.17
CA VAL A 281 6.69 1.05 16.97
C VAL A 281 7.27 -0.01 17.90
N GLU A 282 7.34 0.34 19.19
CA GLU A 282 7.85 -0.55 20.23
C GLU A 282 7.04 -1.86 20.27
N ASP A 283 7.74 -2.98 20.47
CA ASP A 283 7.22 -4.36 20.51
C ASP A 283 6.53 -4.89 19.24
N ALA A 284 6.22 -4.05 18.25
CA ALA A 284 5.59 -4.49 17.03
C ALA A 284 6.52 -5.37 16.18
N GLY A 285 6.01 -6.53 15.77
CA GLY A 285 6.60 -7.42 14.78
C GLY A 285 6.13 -7.13 13.35
N HIS A 286 6.33 -8.08 12.43
CA HIS A 286 5.95 -7.90 11.02
C HIS A 286 4.45 -8.15 10.81
N GLY A 287 3.68 -7.11 10.54
CA GLY A 287 2.26 -7.24 10.17
C GLY A 287 1.34 -7.78 11.29
N ASP A 288 1.76 -7.68 12.54
CA ASP A 288 0.98 -8.10 13.71
C ASP A 288 -0.09 -7.08 14.14
N MET A 289 -0.72 -7.31 15.29
CA MET A 289 -1.86 -6.50 15.76
C MET A 289 -1.51 -5.05 16.08
N TYR A 290 -0.26 -4.70 16.36
CA TYR A 290 0.13 -3.32 16.69
C TYR A 290 -0.17 -2.35 15.54
N TRP A 291 -0.07 -2.83 14.30
CA TRP A 291 -0.24 -2.01 13.09
C TRP A 291 -1.68 -1.59 12.80
N PHE A 292 -2.64 -2.25 13.43
CA PHE A 292 -4.07 -1.96 13.28
C PHE A 292 -4.61 -1.10 14.42
N GLN A 293 -3.74 -0.69 15.35
CA GLN A 293 -4.16 0.10 16.51
C GLN A 293 -4.30 1.58 16.16
N GLN A 294 -5.24 2.24 16.84
CA GLN A 294 -5.56 3.65 16.60
C GLN A 294 -4.35 4.60 16.64
N PRO A 295 -3.35 4.45 17.55
CA PRO A 295 -2.19 5.35 17.54
C PRO A 295 -1.37 5.30 16.25
N VAL A 296 -1.21 4.11 15.66
CA VAL A 296 -0.51 3.92 14.37
C VAL A 296 -1.33 4.55 13.25
N ILE A 297 -2.63 4.26 13.21
CA ILE A 297 -3.57 4.80 12.22
C ILE A 297 -3.59 6.34 12.28
N ASP A 298 -3.77 6.92 13.46
CA ASP A 298 -3.80 8.37 13.68
C ASP A 298 -2.50 9.04 13.25
N ARG A 299 -1.36 8.41 13.50
CA ARG A 299 -0.05 8.93 13.10
C ARG A 299 0.07 9.05 11.59
N VAL A 300 -0.41 8.03 10.85
CA VAL A 300 -0.42 8.00 9.37
C VAL A 300 -1.43 9.02 8.83
N VAL A 301 -2.67 8.99 9.31
CA VAL A 301 -3.74 9.91 8.89
C VAL A 301 -3.29 11.36 9.08
N ARG A 302 -2.79 11.71 10.26
CA ARG A 302 -2.32 13.07 10.57
C ARG A 302 -1.21 13.53 9.64
N TRP A 303 -0.27 12.64 9.33
CA TRP A 303 0.83 12.95 8.44
C TRP A 303 0.37 13.24 7.02
N PHE A 304 -0.52 12.41 6.46
CA PHE A 304 -1.07 12.69 5.14
C PHE A 304 -1.91 13.97 5.11
N LYS A 305 -2.68 14.27 6.17
CA LYS A 305 -3.43 15.54 6.26
C LYS A 305 -2.50 16.75 6.23
N GLU A 306 -1.33 16.66 6.86
CA GLU A 306 -0.31 17.70 6.82
C GLU A 306 0.32 17.82 5.42
N LYS A 307 0.81 16.71 4.86
CA LYS A 307 1.59 16.74 3.61
C LYS A 307 0.75 16.96 2.35
N LEU A 308 -0.55 16.64 2.40
CA LEU A 308 -1.50 16.81 1.30
C LEU A 308 -2.56 17.88 1.60
N ALA A 309 -2.29 18.81 2.53
CA ALA A 309 -3.13 19.98 2.75
C ALA A 309 -3.23 20.84 1.48
N GLU A 310 -4.34 21.56 1.33
CA GLU A 310 -4.45 22.63 0.32
C GLU A 310 -3.40 23.71 0.65
N LYS A 311 -2.61 24.09 -0.36
CA LYS A 311 -1.60 25.15 -0.25
C LYS A 311 -2.15 26.47 -0.76
#